data_AF-A0A392PB00-F1
#
_entry.id   AF-A0A392PB00-F1
#
_cell.length_a   1.000
_cell.length_b   1.000
_cell.length_c   1.000
_cell.angle_alpha   90.00
_cell.angle_beta   90.00
_cell.angle_gamma   90.00
#
_symmetry.space_group_name_H-M   'P 1'
#
loop_
_entity.id
_entity.type
_entity.pdbx_description
1 polymer ?
#
loop_
_entity_poly.entity_id
_entity_poly.type
_entity_poly.pdbx_seq_one_letter_code
_entity_poly.pdbx_strand_id
1 'polypeptide(L)'
;PPLMDEAEKVGGSQSIGHFSFRSTTGKGGIKKEVIDMAKLHKMKQEKVSAWTMKILVDAVMNSRLSTISNSLDESFYDVKNEQTDKEITNEMEATAAAYYVFRNVAASPCCK
;
A
#
# COMPACT_ATOMS: atom_id res chain seq x y z
N PRO A 1 3.96 -34.15 -23.80
CA PRO A 1 4.49 -33.95 -22.44
C PRO A 1 4.58 -32.45 -22.10
N PRO A 2 4.47 -32.08 -20.83
CA PRO A 2 3.35 -31.29 -20.30
C PRO A 2 3.80 -30.02 -19.57
N LEU A 3 2.89 -29.08 -19.24
CA LEU A 3 2.94 -28.29 -17.98
C LEU A 3 1.81 -27.24 -17.80
N MET A 4 0.72 -27.25 -18.57
CA MET A 4 -0.36 -26.28 -18.31
C MET A 4 -1.36 -26.72 -17.24
N ASP A 5 -1.28 -27.97 -16.76
CA ASP A 5 -2.25 -28.56 -15.83
C ASP A 5 -1.85 -28.51 -14.33
N GLU A 6 -0.74 -27.88 -13.96
CA GLU A 6 -0.25 -27.86 -12.55
C GLU A 6 -0.31 -26.48 -11.88
N ALA A 7 -0.82 -25.44 -12.54
CA ALA A 7 -1.00 -24.12 -11.90
C ALA A 7 -2.31 -24.02 -11.08
N GLU A 8 -3.23 -24.99 -11.19
CA GLU A 8 -4.54 -24.95 -10.54
C GLU A 8 -4.51 -25.27 -9.03
N LYS A 9 -3.33 -25.54 -8.45
CA LYS A 9 -3.24 -26.02 -7.05
C LYS A 9 -2.20 -25.31 -6.20
N VAL A 10 -2.09 -23.98 -6.32
CA VAL A 10 -1.45 -23.15 -5.28
C VAL A 10 -2.41 -22.05 -4.86
N GLY A 11 -3.02 -22.24 -3.70
CA GLY A 11 -3.79 -21.22 -3.02
C GLY A 11 -5.11 -21.77 -2.55
N GLY A 12 -5.08 -22.58 -1.47
CA GLY A 12 -6.31 -22.95 -0.77
C GLY A 12 -7.14 -21.69 -0.52
N SER A 13 -8.43 -21.75 -0.86
CA SER A 13 -9.43 -20.68 -0.70
C SER A 13 -9.15 -19.84 0.53
N GLN A 14 -8.33 -18.79 0.40
CA GLN A 14 -8.16 -17.81 1.46
C GLN A 14 -9.52 -17.14 1.52
N SER A 15 -10.27 -17.34 2.60
CA SER A 15 -11.51 -16.58 2.74
C SER A 15 -11.07 -15.12 2.84
N ILE A 16 -11.33 -14.40 1.75
CA ILE A 16 -10.95 -13.01 1.50
C ILE A 16 -11.40 -12.08 2.63
N GLY A 17 -12.30 -12.55 3.52
CA GLY A 17 -12.79 -11.82 4.68
C GLY A 17 -12.08 -12.07 6.02
N HIS A 18 -11.14 -13.01 6.15
CA HIS A 18 -10.47 -13.28 7.44
C HIS A 18 -8.95 -13.25 7.39
N PHE A 19 -8.34 -12.68 8.43
CA PHE A 19 -6.89 -12.67 8.65
C PHE A 19 -6.59 -13.45 9.92
N SER A 20 -5.99 -14.63 9.79
CA SER A 20 -5.62 -15.46 10.94
C SER A 20 -4.13 -15.33 11.28
N PHE A 21 -3.83 -15.15 12.55
CA PHE A 21 -2.45 -15.10 13.03
C PHE A 21 -2.30 -15.93 14.32
N ARG A 22 -1.05 -16.10 14.73
CA ARG A 22 -0.70 -16.95 15.84
C ARG A 22 -0.05 -16.09 16.93
N SER A 23 -0.69 -16.02 18.11
CA SER A 23 -0.23 -15.23 19.25
C SER A 23 0.32 -16.15 20.35
N THR A 24 1.34 -15.68 21.08
CA THR A 24 1.81 -16.35 22.30
C THR A 24 1.01 -15.82 23.48
N THR A 25 0.55 -16.73 24.33
CA THR A 25 -0.11 -16.38 25.59
C THR A 25 0.87 -16.37 26.75
N GLY A 26 0.52 -15.68 27.82
CA GLY A 26 1.38 -15.56 29.02
C GLY A 26 1.78 -16.89 29.68
N LYS A 27 1.14 -18.01 29.33
CA LYS A 27 1.51 -19.37 29.77
C LYS A 27 2.39 -20.12 28.75
N GLY A 28 2.99 -19.43 27.77
CA GLY A 28 3.79 -20.03 26.70
C GLY A 28 2.98 -20.80 25.65
N GLY A 29 1.65 -20.89 25.81
CA GLY A 29 0.77 -21.53 24.85
C GLY A 29 0.56 -20.67 23.61
N ILE A 30 0.56 -21.30 22.44
CA ILE A 30 0.35 -20.59 21.19
C ILE A 30 -1.13 -20.69 20.76
N LYS A 31 -1.82 -19.55 20.60
CA LYS A 31 -3.23 -19.48 20.19
C LYS A 31 -3.37 -18.97 18.76
N LYS A 32 -4.39 -19.48 18.04
CA LYS A 32 -4.79 -18.97 16.73
C LYS A 32 -5.87 -17.91 16.96
N GLU A 33 -5.60 -16.70 16.52
CA GLU A 33 -6.53 -15.57 16.54
C GLU A 33 -6.93 -15.21 15.11
N VAL A 34 -8.13 -14.63 14.95
CA VAL A 34 -8.70 -14.31 13.64
C VAL A 34 -9.30 -12.91 13.69
N ILE A 35 -8.91 -12.08 12.73
CA ILE A 35 -9.47 -10.75 12.48
C ILE A 35 -10.40 -10.86 11.27
N ASP A 36 -11.64 -10.41 11.42
CA ASP A 36 -12.58 -10.26 10.30
C ASP A 36 -12.26 -8.96 9.56
N MET A 37 -11.67 -9.10 8.37
CA MET A 37 -11.27 -7.99 7.51
C MET A 37 -12.47 -7.27 6.90
N ALA A 38 -13.58 -7.97 6.64
CA ALA A 38 -14.80 -7.36 6.12
C ALA A 38 -15.46 -6.46 7.17
N LYS A 39 -15.41 -6.85 8.44
CA LYS A 39 -15.82 -6.01 9.57
C LYS A 39 -14.86 -4.84 9.76
N LEU A 40 -13.55 -5.10 9.79
CA LEU A 40 -12.52 -4.07 10.00
C LEU A 40 -12.61 -2.96 8.94
N HIS A 41 -12.82 -3.31 7.68
CA HIS A 41 -12.96 -2.36 6.57
C HIS A 41 -14.16 -1.40 6.75
N LYS A 42 -15.21 -1.83 7.44
CA LYS A 42 -16.41 -1.00 7.70
C LYS A 42 -16.25 -0.13 8.96
N MET A 43 -15.20 -0.36 9.77
CA MET A 43 -14.95 0.43 10.97
C MET A 43 -14.20 1.71 10.62
N LYS A 44 -14.53 2.82 11.30
CA LYS A 44 -13.70 4.02 11.25
C LYS A 44 -12.35 3.74 11.89
N GLN A 45 -11.28 4.34 11.36
CA GLN A 45 -9.91 4.14 11.86
C GLN A 45 -9.78 4.43 13.37
N GLU A 46 -10.46 5.47 13.86
CA GLU A 46 -10.52 5.84 15.29
C GLU A 46 -11.14 4.77 16.21
N LYS A 47 -11.86 3.80 15.64
CA LYS A 47 -12.52 2.71 16.36
C LYS A 47 -11.76 1.39 16.27
N VAL A 48 -10.66 1.35 15.52
CA VAL A 48 -9.79 0.16 15.45
C VAL A 48 -8.93 0.12 16.72
N SER A 49 -8.88 -1.04 17.36
CA SER A 49 -8.03 -1.20 18.54
C SER A 49 -6.55 -1.04 18.17
N ALA A 50 -5.77 -0.38 19.02
CA ALA A 50 -4.33 -0.23 18.81
C ALA A 50 -3.62 -1.59 18.63
N TRP A 51 -4.09 -2.62 19.33
CA TRP A 51 -3.58 -3.98 19.20
C TRP A 51 -3.82 -4.56 17.80
N THR A 52 -5.04 -4.44 17.27
CA THR A 52 -5.38 -4.87 15.90
C THR A 52 -4.54 -4.14 14.86
N MET A 53 -4.39 -2.82 15.00
CA MET A 53 -3.59 -2.03 14.07
C MET A 53 -2.13 -2.45 14.08
N LYS A 54 -1.55 -2.68 15.27
CA LYS A 54 -0.18 -3.19 15.40
C LYS A 54 0.01 -4.51 14.65
N ILE A 55 -0.90 -5.47 14.82
CA ILE A 55 -0.81 -6.77 14.15
C ILE A 55 -0.81 -6.62 12.62
N LEU A 56 -1.65 -5.72 12.09
CA LEU A 56 -1.72 -5.49 10.64
C LEU A 56 -0.45 -4.83 10.10
N VAL A 57 0.08 -3.84 10.83
CA VAL A 57 1.36 -3.20 10.49
C VAL A 57 2.50 -4.22 10.54
N ASP A 58 2.60 -5.01 11.61
CA ASP A 58 3.61 -6.06 11.74
C ASP A 58 3.49 -7.08 10.59
N ALA A 59 2.26 -7.46 10.21
CA ALA A 59 2.03 -8.38 9.09
C ALA A 59 2.52 -7.80 7.76
N VAL A 60 2.26 -6.52 7.49
CA VAL A 60 2.72 -5.84 6.27
C VAL A 60 4.23 -5.66 6.27
N MET A 61 4.82 -5.19 7.37
CA MET A 61 6.27 -4.97 7.49
C MET A 61 7.08 -6.27 7.36
N ASN A 62 6.56 -7.38 7.91
CA ASN A 62 7.21 -8.69 7.80
C ASN A 62 6.84 -9.42 6.50
N SER A 63 5.88 -8.91 5.74
CA SER A 63 5.59 -9.42 4.41
C SER A 63 6.58 -8.85 3.40
N ARG A 64 6.82 -9.57 2.30
CA ARG A 64 7.58 -9.04 1.16
C ARG A 64 6.69 -8.16 0.25
N LEU A 65 5.65 -7.52 0.81
CA LEU A 65 4.80 -6.61 0.08
C LEU A 65 5.45 -5.23 0.07
N SER A 66 5.85 -4.76 -1.11
CA SER A 66 6.28 -3.38 -1.31
C SER A 66 5.07 -2.47 -1.09
N THR A 67 5.01 -1.84 0.08
CA THR A 67 3.92 -0.92 0.44
C THR A 67 4.41 0.50 0.20
N ILE A 68 3.69 1.27 -0.62
CA ILE A 68 3.98 2.69 -0.83
C ILE A 68 3.43 3.44 0.39
N SER A 69 4.28 3.79 1.36
CA SER A 69 3.88 4.47 2.61
C SER A 69 3.51 5.95 2.44
N ASN A 70 3.63 6.48 1.22
CA ASN A 70 3.54 7.91 0.93
C ASN A 70 2.16 8.40 0.48
N SER A 71 1.15 7.54 0.35
CA SER A 71 -0.20 7.97 -0.08
C SER A 71 -1.02 8.66 1.01
N LEU A 72 -0.40 9.08 2.12
CA LEU A 72 -1.08 9.80 3.21
C LEU A 72 -0.92 11.33 3.11
N ASP A 73 -0.22 11.85 2.09
CA ASP A 73 0.14 13.27 1.99
C ASP A 73 -0.39 13.99 0.74
N GLU A 74 -1.24 13.36 -0.07
CA GLU A 74 -1.68 13.97 -1.33
C GLU A 74 -2.99 14.77 -1.23
N SER A 75 -3.67 14.77 -0.07
CA SER A 75 -4.83 15.65 0.15
C SER A 75 -4.50 17.03 0.71
N PHE A 76 -3.23 17.30 1.02
CA PHE A 76 -2.77 18.63 1.48
C PHE A 76 -2.18 19.49 0.35
N TYR A 77 -1.75 18.86 -0.73
CA TYR A 77 -1.40 19.57 -1.95
C TYR A 77 -2.65 19.70 -2.81
N ASP A 78 -3.52 20.64 -2.43
CA ASP A 78 -4.34 21.36 -3.41
C ASP A 78 -3.35 21.97 -4.42
N VAL A 79 -2.98 21.18 -5.43
CA VAL A 79 -2.30 21.66 -6.63
C VAL A 79 -3.36 22.43 -7.40
N LYS A 80 -3.69 23.60 -6.86
CA LYS A 80 -4.13 24.72 -7.66
C LYS A 80 -3.03 24.94 -8.67
N ASN A 81 -3.42 24.63 -9.90
CA ASN A 81 -2.72 24.79 -11.16
C ASN A 81 -2.33 26.25 -11.39
N GLU A 82 -1.40 26.76 -10.59
CA GLU A 82 -0.79 28.06 -10.76
C GLU A 82 0.67 27.78 -11.12
N GLN A 83 0.91 27.77 -12.43
CA GLN A 83 2.23 27.78 -13.07
C GLN A 83 2.93 29.07 -12.64
N THR A 84 3.48 29.08 -11.43
CA THR A 84 4.40 30.11 -10.98
C THR A 84 5.81 29.63 -11.29
N ASP A 85 6.65 30.52 -11.80
CA ASP A 85 8.09 30.29 -11.96
C ASP A 85 8.68 30.05 -10.56
N LYS A 86 8.78 28.78 -10.18
CA LYS A 86 9.29 28.36 -8.87
C LYS A 86 10.78 28.06 -8.99
N GLU A 87 11.57 28.72 -8.15
CA GLU A 87 12.99 28.46 -7.99
C GLU A 87 13.20 27.10 -7.32
N ILE A 88 14.13 26.29 -7.83
CA ILE A 88 14.44 24.96 -7.29
C ILE A 88 15.42 25.14 -6.12
N THR A 89 15.00 24.74 -4.92
CA THR A 89 15.82 24.95 -3.70
C THR A 89 16.45 23.68 -3.14
N ASN A 90 16.00 22.51 -3.59
CA ASN A 90 16.49 21.21 -3.13
C ASN A 90 16.46 20.13 -4.23
N GLU A 91 17.17 19.03 -4.00
CA GLU A 91 17.34 17.93 -4.95
C GLU A 91 16.01 17.20 -5.27
N MET A 92 15.14 17.06 -4.28
CA MET A 92 13.86 16.37 -4.44
C MET A 92 12.93 17.16 -5.37
N GLU A 93 12.87 18.48 -5.21
CA GLU A 93 12.19 19.41 -6.11
C GLU A 93 12.80 19.36 -7.52
N ALA A 94 14.12 19.32 -7.64
CA ALA A 94 14.80 19.23 -8.93
C ALA A 94 14.38 17.97 -9.69
N THR A 95 14.31 16.84 -8.98
CA THR A 95 13.94 15.54 -9.56
C THR A 95 12.48 15.53 -10.01
N ALA A 96 11.57 16.04 -9.17
CA ALA A 96 10.16 16.14 -9.52
C ALA A 96 9.94 17.09 -10.71
N ALA A 97 10.58 18.27 -10.72
CA ALA A 97 10.48 19.23 -11.81
C ALA A 97 10.98 18.65 -13.14
N ALA A 98 12.14 17.97 -13.13
CA ALA A 98 12.67 17.30 -14.31
C ALA A 98 11.67 16.26 -14.87
N TYR A 99 11.08 15.45 -13.99
CA TYR A 99 10.06 14.47 -14.38
C TYR A 99 8.87 15.12 -15.09
N TYR A 100 8.35 16.24 -14.57
CA TYR A 100 7.25 16.96 -15.20
C TYR A 100 7.62 17.54 -16.58
N VAL A 101 8.81 18.15 -16.71
CA VAL A 101 9.28 18.70 -18.00
C VAL A 101 9.43 17.59 -19.04
N PHE A 102 10.07 16.47 -18.70
CA PHE A 102 10.28 15.37 -19.65
C PHE A 102 8.97 14.81 -20.20
N ARG A 103 7.94 14.69 -19.36
CA ARG A 103 6.62 14.20 -19.81
C ARG A 103 5.90 15.18 -20.71
N ASN A 104 5.99 16.48 -20.41
CA ASN A 104 5.36 17.51 -21.23
C ASN A 104 6.05 17.66 -22.60
N VAL A 105 7.37 17.46 -22.68
CA VAL A 105 8.13 17.48 -23.95
C VAL A 105 7.91 16.20 -24.77
N ALA A 106 7.88 15.03 -24.12
CA ALA A 106 7.65 13.74 -24.78
C ALA A 106 6.21 13.56 -25.31
N ALA A 107 5.26 14.37 -24.82
CA ALA A 107 3.89 14.40 -25.31
C ALA A 107 3.68 15.36 -26.50
N SER A 108 4.73 15.99 -27.04
CA SER A 108 4.58 16.77 -28.27
C SER A 108 4.26 15.80 -29.43
N PRO A 109 3.09 15.94 -30.09
CA PRO A 109 2.78 15.11 -31.24
C PRO A 109 3.75 15.49 -32.35
N CYS A 110 4.62 14.55 -32.72
CA CYS A 110 5.24 14.59 -34.03
C CYS A 110 4.10 14.69 -35.06
N CYS A 111 4.20 15.72 -35.90
CA CYS A 111 3.24 16.22 -36.88
C CYS A 111 2.29 15.15 -37.46
N LYS A 112 0.98 15.41 -37.42
CA LYS A 112 0.02 14.85 -38.38
C LYS A 112 0.02 15.68 -39.65
#